data_AF-A0A396K2K6-F1
#
_entry.id   AF-A0A396K2K6-F1
#
_cell.length_a   1.000
_cell.length_b   1.000
_cell.length_c   1.000
_cell.angle_alpha   90.00
_cell.angle_beta   90.00
_cell.angle_gamma   90.00
#
_symmetry.space_group_name_H-M   'P 1'
#
loop_
_entity.id
_entity.type
_entity.pdbx_description
1 polymer ?
#
loop_
_entity_poly.entity_id
_entity_poly.type
_entity_poly.pdbx_seq_one_letter_code
_entity_poly.pdbx_strand_id
1 'polypeptide(L)'
;MLIMFQNQNRCIRVYLYEVVLYEDELADNGVSLLTVKVRVMPSSWFLLLQFWLRVDGVLIRLRETRMHCIFAGSTNPVVLRESCWREATFQALAANGHPFDSAAYNDPSIISQKLPVVKRTTQKLVISS
;
A
#
# COMPACT_ATOMS: atom_id res chain seq x y z
N MET A 1 -13.94 -1.48 -6.09
CA MET A 1 -13.51 -2.89 -5.94
C MET A 1 -12.93 -3.07 -4.55
N LEU A 2 -13.83 -3.19 -3.56
CA LEU A 2 -13.49 -3.66 -2.22
C LEU A 2 -12.98 -5.09 -2.40
N ILE A 3 -11.67 -5.33 -2.26
CA ILE A 3 -11.19 -6.70 -2.18
C ILE A 3 -11.50 -7.17 -0.76
N MET A 4 -12.70 -7.74 -0.63
CA MET A 4 -13.05 -8.89 0.20
C MET A 4 -12.08 -9.17 1.35
N PHE A 5 -12.18 -8.38 2.42
CA PHE A 5 -11.57 -8.65 3.71
C PHE A 5 -12.60 -9.21 4.69
N GLN A 6 -13.51 -10.06 4.22
CA GLN A 6 -14.30 -10.89 5.11
C GLN A 6 -14.44 -12.28 4.50
N ASN A 7 -14.24 -13.29 5.35
CA ASN A 7 -14.34 -14.73 5.11
C ASN A 7 -13.13 -15.44 4.48
N GLN A 8 -12.13 -15.78 5.30
CA GLN A 8 -11.32 -16.99 5.10
C GLN A 8 -11.09 -17.72 6.43
N ASN A 9 -12.14 -18.40 6.91
CA ASN A 9 -12.07 -19.32 8.05
C ASN A 9 -11.93 -20.80 7.64
N ARG A 10 -11.37 -21.13 6.46
CA ARG A 10 -11.01 -22.52 6.11
C ARG A 10 -9.73 -22.57 5.25
N CYS A 11 -8.77 -23.40 5.66
CA CYS A 11 -7.45 -23.75 5.06
C CYS A 11 -6.15 -23.11 5.65
N ILE A 12 -6.01 -23.18 6.98
CA ILE A 12 -4.88 -23.56 7.87
C ILE A 12 -3.41 -23.05 7.66
N ARG A 13 -2.91 -22.56 6.51
CA ARG A 13 -1.57 -21.90 6.50
C ARG A 13 -1.51 -20.72 5.56
N VAL A 14 -1.61 -19.52 6.14
CA VAL A 14 -1.29 -18.25 5.46
C VAL A 14 0.12 -17.86 5.90
N TYR A 15 1.04 -17.75 4.97
CA TYR A 15 2.36 -17.21 5.26
C TYR A 15 2.35 -15.70 5.04
N LEU A 16 2.73 -14.96 6.08
CA LEU A 16 2.82 -13.50 6.07
C LEU A 16 4.29 -13.12 6.20
N TYR A 17 4.78 -12.38 5.21
CA TYR A 17 6.13 -11.82 5.24
C TYR A 17 6.03 -10.30 5.05
N GLU A 18 6.80 -9.58 5.84
CA GLU A 18 6.99 -8.14 5.70
C GLU A 18 8.49 -7.88 5.58
N VAL A 19 8.87 -7.17 4.53
CA VAL A 19 10.26 -6.84 4.22
C VAL A 19 10.34 -5.33 4.02
N VAL A 20 11.22 -4.68 4.77
CA VAL A 20 11.62 -3.30 4.50
C VAL A 20 12.67 -3.34 3.41
N LEU A 21 12.38 -2.70 2.27
CA LEU A 21 13.32 -2.62 1.13
C LEU A 21 14.31 -1.47 1.31
N TYR A 22 13.84 -0.35 1.84
CA TYR A 22 14.62 0.85 2.10
C TYR A 22 13.93 1.73 3.14
N GLU A 23 14.72 2.40 3.95
CA GLU A 23 14.31 3.33 4.99
C GLU A 23 15.33 4.47 5.08
N ASP A 24 14.84 5.70 5.28
CA ASP A 24 15.64 6.91 5.40
C ASP A 24 14.89 8.00 6.16
N GLU A 25 15.60 8.74 7.00
CA GLU A 25 15.05 9.78 7.88
C GLU A 25 15.19 11.19 7.31
N LEU A 26 15.61 11.34 6.04
CA LEU A 26 15.73 12.61 5.34
C LEU A 26 16.54 13.66 6.11
N ALA A 27 17.64 13.23 6.76
CA ALA A 27 18.42 14.06 7.68
C ALA A 27 17.55 14.74 8.76
N ASP A 28 16.72 13.93 9.43
CA ASP A 28 15.75 14.34 10.46
C ASP A 28 14.60 15.25 9.99
N ASN A 29 14.39 15.37 8.68
CA ASN A 29 13.30 16.19 8.10
C ASN A 29 12.07 15.35 7.69
N GLY A 30 12.03 14.08 8.08
CA GLY A 30 10.87 13.23 7.85
C GLY A 30 11.20 11.76 7.78
N VAL A 31 10.44 11.02 6.98
CA VAL A 31 10.59 9.57 6.82
C VAL A 31 10.31 9.18 5.37
N SER A 32 11.16 8.36 4.80
CA SER A 32 10.97 7.68 3.53
C SER A 32 11.11 6.18 3.75
N LEU A 33 10.01 5.43 3.66
CA LEU A 33 9.95 4.01 3.97
C LEU A 33 9.29 3.24 2.82
N LEU A 34 9.98 2.22 2.31
CA LEU A 34 9.46 1.30 1.29
C LEU A 34 9.34 -0.10 1.87
N THR A 35 8.11 -0.60 2.01
CA THR A 35 7.82 -1.94 2.52
C THR A 35 7.12 -2.82 1.50
N VAL A 36 7.38 -4.12 1.58
CA VAL A 36 6.66 -5.16 0.85
C VAL A 36 6.02 -6.11 1.86
N LYS A 37 4.70 -6.27 1.78
CA LYS A 37 3.95 -7.27 2.53
C LYS A 37 3.44 -8.34 1.59
N VAL A 38 3.80 -9.59 1.82
CA VAL A 38 3.39 -10.75 1.01
C VAL A 38 2.51 -11.66 1.85
N ARG A 39 1.40 -12.10 1.28
CA ARG A 39 0.51 -13.12 1.85
C ARG A 39 0.37 -14.25 0.86
N VAL A 40 0.76 -15.46 1.26
CA VAL A 40 0.63 -16.66 0.43
C VAL A 40 -0.45 -17.55 1.00
N MET A 41 -1.42 -17.90 0.16
CA MET A 41 -2.50 -18.84 0.43
C MET A 41 -2.35 -20.04 -0.52
N PRO A 42 -2.94 -21.20 -0.23
CA PRO A 42 -2.81 -22.38 -1.09
C PRO A 42 -3.24 -22.16 -2.55
N SER A 43 -4.21 -21.27 -2.80
CA SER A 43 -4.80 -21.01 -4.12
C SER A 43 -4.51 -19.62 -4.70
N SER A 44 -3.75 -18.79 -3.99
CA SER A 44 -3.46 -17.42 -4.43
C SER A 44 -2.31 -16.78 -3.63
N TRP A 45 -1.75 -15.70 -4.15
CA TRP A 45 -0.91 -14.81 -3.36
C TRP A 45 -1.35 -13.37 -3.51
N PHE A 46 -1.05 -12.58 -2.48
CA PHE A 46 -1.26 -11.15 -2.44
C PHE A 46 0.03 -10.45 -2.05
N LEU A 47 0.35 -9.38 -2.75
CA LEU A 47 1.48 -8.52 -2.46
C LEU A 47 0.99 -7.07 -2.31
N LEU A 48 1.46 -6.40 -1.28
CA LEU A 48 1.33 -4.96 -1.09
C LEU A 48 2.72 -4.35 -1.01
N LEU A 49 3.09 -3.62 -2.07
CA LEU A 49 4.23 -2.71 -2.05
C LEU A 49 3.71 -1.34 -1.58
N GLN A 50 4.22 -0.85 -0.46
CA GLN A 50 3.81 0.41 0.14
C GLN A 50 5.02 1.32 0.30
N PHE A 51 4.99 2.44 -0.41
CA PHE A 51 5.93 3.54 -0.23
C PHE A 51 5.26 4.64 0.58
N TRP A 52 5.83 4.92 1.75
CA TRP A 52 5.44 5.97 2.66
C TRP A 52 6.50 7.06 2.64
N LEU A 53 6.08 8.29 2.38
CA LEU A 53 6.95 9.45 2.42
C LEU A 53 6.26 10.56 3.21
N ARG A 54 6.92 11.03 4.24
CA ARG A 54 6.55 12.22 4.99
C ARG A 54 7.75 13.16 4.96
N VAL A 55 7.52 14.39 4.51
CA VAL A 55 8.47 15.50 4.64
C VAL A 55 7.82 16.48 5.61
N ASP A 56 8.44 16.65 6.77
CA ASP A 56 7.82 17.30 7.92
C ASP A 56 7.45 18.75 7.60
N GLY A 57 6.19 19.12 7.88
CA GLY A 57 5.63 20.43 7.55
C GLY A 57 5.40 20.71 6.06
N VAL A 58 5.83 19.82 5.15
CA VAL A 58 5.75 20.03 3.70
C VAL A 58 4.68 19.15 3.06
N LEU A 59 4.89 17.84 3.02
CA LEU A 59 4.02 16.91 2.30
C LEU A 59 3.97 15.52 2.92
N ILE A 60 2.86 14.85 2.66
CA ILE A 60 2.66 13.44 2.95
C ILE A 60 2.27 12.74 1.65
N ARG A 61 2.91 11.63 1.36
CA ARG A 61 2.70 10.83 0.16
C ARG A 61 2.67 9.35 0.50
N LEU A 62 1.65 8.68 -0.03
CA LEU A 62 1.46 7.24 0.08
C LEU A 62 1.27 6.67 -1.32
N ARG A 63 2.17 5.78 -1.75
CA ARG A 63 2.03 5.04 -3.01
C ARG A 63 1.93 3.56 -2.70
N GLU A 64 0.81 2.97 -3.09
CA GLU A 64 0.55 1.56 -2.86
C GLU A 64 0.39 0.85 -4.19
N THR A 65 1.06 -0.28 -4.35
CA THR A 65 0.81 -1.22 -5.44
C THR A 65 0.40 -2.55 -4.85
N ARG A 66 -0.85 -2.92 -5.10
CA ARG A 66 -1.46 -4.18 -4.70
C ARG A 66 -1.42 -5.12 -5.89
N MET A 67 -0.90 -6.31 -5.70
CA MET A 67 -0.88 -7.37 -6.70
C MET A 67 -1.54 -8.61 -6.12
N HIS A 68 -2.42 -9.22 -6.90
CA HIS A 68 -3.13 -10.42 -6.51
C HIS A 68 -3.13 -11.41 -7.67
N CYS A 69 -2.76 -12.65 -7.40
CA CYS A 69 -2.75 -13.72 -8.39
C CYS A 69 -3.51 -14.92 -7.84
N ILE A 70 -4.36 -15.51 -8.68
CA ILE A 70 -5.12 -16.71 -8.33
C ILE A 70 -4.59 -17.88 -9.17
N PHE A 71 -4.28 -18.98 -8.52
CA PHE A 71 -3.85 -20.24 -9.12
C PHE A 71 -5.07 -21.10 -9.50
N ALA A 72 -6.00 -20.55 -10.27
CA ALA A 72 -7.24 -21.25 -10.62
C ALA A 72 -7.01 -22.23 -11.78
N GLY A 73 -6.27 -23.33 -11.57
CA GLY A 73 -6.16 -24.49 -12.48
C GLY A 73 -5.76 -24.23 -13.94
N SER A 74 -5.46 -22.98 -14.28
CA SER A 74 -5.26 -22.45 -15.63
C SER A 74 -3.77 -22.47 -15.95
N THR A 75 -3.44 -22.88 -17.18
CA THR A 75 -2.08 -22.83 -17.74
C THR A 75 -1.49 -21.41 -17.76
N ASN A 76 -2.33 -20.37 -17.70
CA ASN A 76 -1.91 -18.97 -17.71
C ASN A 76 -2.36 -18.25 -16.42
N PRO A 77 -1.45 -17.97 -15.47
CA PRO A 77 -1.78 -17.19 -14.29
C PRO A 77 -2.05 -15.73 -14.66
N VAL A 78 -3.16 -15.20 -14.12
CA VAL A 78 -3.53 -13.80 -14.27
C VAL A 78 -3.19 -13.07 -12.99
N VAL A 79 -2.42 -11.99 -13.09
CA VAL A 79 -2.11 -11.10 -11.97
C VAL A 79 -2.90 -9.81 -12.12
N LEU A 80 -3.73 -9.50 -11.13
CA LEU A 80 -4.38 -8.21 -11.01
C LEU A 80 -3.44 -7.26 -10.28
N ARG A 81 -3.12 -6.12 -10.89
CA ARG A 81 -2.32 -5.05 -10.29
C ARG A 81 -3.17 -3.80 -10.12
N GLU A 82 -3.22 -3.26 -8.91
CA GLU A 82 -3.78 -1.94 -8.63
C GLU A 82 -2.69 -1.04 -8.03
N SER A 83 -2.40 0.07 -8.69
CA SER A 83 -1.54 1.13 -8.16
C SER A 83 -2.39 2.33 -7.76
N CYS A 84 -2.25 2.79 -6.53
CA CYS A 84 -2.95 3.93 -5.96
C CYS A 84 -1.95 4.90 -5.36
N TRP A 85 -1.97 6.15 -5.83
CA TRP A 85 -1.11 7.22 -5.37
C TRP A 85 -1.96 8.25 -4.67
N ARG A 86 -1.57 8.58 -3.45
CA ARG A 86 -2.22 9.57 -2.61
C ARG A 86 -1.17 10.54 -2.12
N GLU A 87 -1.47 11.83 -2.14
CA GLU A 87 -0.57 12.84 -1.60
C GLU A 87 -1.34 14.08 -1.17
N ALA A 88 -0.84 14.77 -0.16
CA ALA A 88 -1.34 16.07 0.27
C ALA A 88 -0.22 16.86 0.93
N THR A 89 -0.33 18.19 0.93
CA THR A 89 0.53 19.05 1.74
C THR A 89 -0.02 19.15 3.17
N PHE A 90 0.84 19.44 4.14
CA PHE A 90 0.42 19.68 5.52
C PHE A 90 -0.58 20.84 5.60
N GLN A 91 -0.36 21.90 4.82
CA GLN A 91 -1.28 23.03 4.75
C GLN A 91 -2.68 22.62 4.25
N ALA A 92 -2.75 21.77 3.22
CA ALA A 92 -4.03 21.28 2.71
C ALA A 92 -4.73 20.35 3.71
N LEU A 93 -3.98 19.54 4.45
CA LEU A 93 -4.53 18.68 5.51
C LEU A 93 -5.06 19.52 6.67
N ALA A 94 -4.32 20.54 7.09
CA ALA A 94 -4.74 21.47 8.15
C ALA A 94 -6.01 22.24 7.78
N ALA A 95 -6.14 22.67 6.52
CA ALA A 95 -7.36 23.30 6.02
C ALA A 95 -8.60 22.38 6.08
N ASN A 96 -8.38 21.05 6.07
CA ASN A 96 -9.43 20.04 6.23
C ASN A 96 -9.60 19.57 7.69
N GLY A 97 -9.03 20.30 8.67
CA GLY A 97 -9.18 20.01 10.10
C GLY A 97 -8.27 18.90 10.62
N HIS A 98 -7.22 18.53 9.90
CA HIS A 98 -6.22 17.58 10.39
C HIS A 98 -5.06 18.28 11.13
N PRO A 99 -4.34 17.59 12.03
CA PRO A 99 -3.22 18.19 12.76
C PRO A 99 -2.12 18.71 11.83
N PHE A 100 -1.50 19.83 12.16
CA PHE A 100 -0.31 20.29 11.43
C PHE A 100 0.98 19.60 11.94
N ASP A 101 0.93 19.02 13.15
CA ASP A 101 2.06 18.33 13.75
C ASP A 101 2.40 17.02 13.01
N SER A 102 3.66 16.87 12.62
CA SER A 102 4.19 15.69 11.93
C SER A 102 4.07 14.41 12.77
N ALA A 103 4.12 14.51 14.10
CA ALA A 103 4.00 13.36 15.00
C ALA A 103 2.63 12.66 14.90
N ALA A 104 1.58 13.38 14.49
CA ALA A 104 0.26 12.81 14.23
C ALA A 104 0.23 11.84 13.03
N TYR A 105 1.28 11.84 12.21
CA TYR A 105 1.40 11.06 10.98
C TYR A 105 2.57 10.06 11.01
N ASN A 106 2.92 9.55 12.19
CA ASN A 106 3.92 8.48 12.30
C ASN A 106 3.42 7.15 11.71
N ASP A 107 2.12 6.85 11.87
CA ASP A 107 1.51 5.66 11.30
C ASP A 107 0.82 5.98 9.96
N PRO A 108 1.28 5.41 8.83
CA PRO A 108 0.65 5.57 7.52
C PRO A 108 -0.82 5.16 7.52
N SER A 109 -1.22 4.20 8.37
CA SER A 109 -2.59 3.66 8.40
C SER A 109 -3.63 4.73 8.76
N ILE A 110 -3.27 5.67 9.65
CA ILE A 110 -4.16 6.71 10.19
C ILE A 110 -4.62 7.69 9.11
N ILE A 111 -3.73 8.05 8.18
CA ILE A 111 -4.00 9.06 7.15
C ILE A 111 -4.23 8.44 5.76
N SER A 112 -3.90 7.17 5.56
CA SER A 112 -4.00 6.46 4.28
C SER A 112 -5.34 6.68 3.54
N GLN A 113 -6.46 6.65 4.25
CA GLN A 113 -7.80 6.83 3.67
C GLN A 113 -8.19 8.29 3.47
N LYS A 114 -7.59 9.20 4.26
CA LYS A 114 -7.87 10.64 4.27
C LYS A 114 -7.08 11.40 3.20
N LEU A 115 -5.92 10.88 2.80
CA LEU A 115 -5.15 11.48 1.69
C LEU A 115 -5.94 11.38 0.38
N PRO A 116 -6.04 12.48 -0.40
CA PRO A 116 -6.73 12.47 -1.68
C PRO A 116 -5.96 11.61 -2.69
N VAL A 117 -6.70 10.92 -3.56
CA VAL A 117 -6.13 10.06 -4.59
C VAL A 117 -5.75 10.91 -5.79
N VAL A 118 -4.46 10.96 -6.11
CA VAL A 118 -3.94 11.66 -7.30
C VAL A 118 -4.02 10.79 -8.54
N LYS A 119 -3.70 9.50 -8.38
CA LYS A 119 -3.67 8.55 -9.48
C LYS A 119 -4.13 7.19 -9.00
N ARG A 120 -4.99 6.56 -9.79
CA ARG A 120 -5.36 5.16 -9.60
C ARG A 120 -5.31 4.45 -10.93
N THR A 121 -4.68 3.29 -10.95
CA THR A 121 -4.55 2.48 -12.16
C THR A 121 -4.77 1.02 -11.79
N THR A 122 -5.65 0.36 -12.52
CA THR A 122 -5.92 -1.07 -12.38
C THR A 122 -5.59 -1.75 -13.68
N GLN A 123 -4.81 -2.83 -13.61
CA GLN A 123 -4.31 -3.55 -14.77
C GLN A 123 -4.45 -5.05 -14.54
N LYS A 124 -4.81 -5.75 -15.61
CA LYS A 124 -4.73 -7.20 -15.70
C LYS A 124 -3.44 -7.54 -16.41
N LEU A 125 -2.50 -8.16 -15.70
CA LEU A 125 -1.23 -8.63 -16.23
C LEU A 125 -1.39 -10.11 -16.58
N VAL A 126 -1.22 -10.43 -17.85
CA VAL A 126 -1.16 -11.81 -18.33
C VAL A 126 0.31 -12.16 -18.45
N ILE A 127 0.74 -13.19 -17.74
CA ILE A 127 2.11 -13.67 -17.83
C ILE A 127 2.16 -14.59 -19.06
N SER A 128 2.82 -14.14 -20.13
CA SER A 128 3.12 -14.99 -21.28
C SER A 128 4.23 -15.97 -20.89
N SER A 129 3.96 -17.26 -21.01
CA SER A 129 4.93 -18.35 -20.90
C SER A 129 5.95 -18.34 -22.04
#